data_AF-A0A945KIA3-F1
#
_entry.id   AF-A0A945KIA3-F1
#
_cell.length_a   1.000
_cell.length_b   1.000
_cell.length_c   1.000
_cell.angle_alpha   90.00
_cell.angle_beta   90.00
_cell.angle_gamma   90.00
#
_symmetry.space_group_name_H-M   'P 1'
#
loop_
_entity.id
_entity.type
_entity.pdbx_description
1 polymer ?
#
loop_
_entity_poly.entity_id
_entity_poly.type
_entity_poly.pdbx_seq_one_letter_code
_entity_poly.pdbx_strand_id
1 'polypeptide(L)'
;MSASSSVECRHCGYAMSTYSELLESLESNGRCLLCGGDVELAALKLAVDTYPDSKLLDEGAEKAESEADFTNEDDILDGTSDFGDQGEEDEDVL
;
A
#
# COMPACT_ATOMS: atom_id res chain seq x y z
N MET A 1 3.59 -22.41 16.11
CA MET A 1 4.67 -21.43 16.29
C MET A 1 4.29 -20.24 15.43
N SER A 2 3.89 -19.12 16.04
CA SER A 2 3.56 -17.91 15.30
C SER A 2 4.86 -17.33 14.77
N ALA A 3 5.11 -17.44 13.47
CA ALA A 3 6.20 -16.70 12.85
C ALA A 3 5.92 -15.21 13.06
N SER A 4 6.83 -14.50 13.72
CA SER A 4 6.76 -13.04 13.75
C SER A 4 6.99 -12.59 12.32
N SER A 5 5.96 -12.01 11.68
CA SER A 5 6.03 -11.51 10.31
C SER A 5 6.85 -10.21 10.19
N SER A 6 7.44 -9.74 11.29
CA SER A 6 8.21 -8.50 11.33
C SER A 6 9.67 -8.68 10.92
N VAL A 7 10.19 -7.75 10.12
CA VAL A 7 11.62 -7.68 9.75
C VAL A 7 12.23 -6.40 10.32
N GLU A 8 13.34 -6.53 11.04
CA GLU A 8 14.00 -5.40 11.69
C GLU A 8 15.20 -4.88 10.88
N CYS A 9 15.31 -3.56 10.75
CA CYS A 9 16.49 -2.93 10.17
C CYS A 9 17.65 -2.97 11.17
N ARG A 10 18.78 -3.57 10.76
CA ARG A 10 19.98 -3.67 11.61
C ARG A 10 20.68 -2.34 11.88
N HIS A 11 20.36 -1.29 11.11
CA HIS A 11 20.97 0.04 11.27
C HIS A 11 20.27 0.89 12.32
N CYS A 12 18.93 0.97 12.28
CA CYS A 12 18.14 1.85 13.16
C CYS A 12 17.20 1.12 14.13
N GLY A 13 17.08 -0.21 14.04
CA GLY A 13 16.16 -1.01 14.87
C GLY A 13 14.69 -0.88 14.48
N TYR A 14 14.38 -0.24 13.35
CA TYR A 14 13.01 -0.12 12.86
C TYR A 14 12.45 -1.48 12.48
N ALA A 15 11.35 -1.90 13.11
CA ALA A 15 10.66 -3.14 12.82
C ALA A 15 9.52 -2.90 11.83
N MET A 16 9.70 -3.33 10.58
CA MET A 16 8.64 -3.36 9.57
C MET A 16 7.71 -4.52 9.92
N SER A 17 6.43 -4.23 10.16
CA SER A 17 5.50 -5.20 10.74
C SER A 17 4.20 -5.35 9.96
N THR A 18 3.89 -4.38 9.11
CA THR A 18 2.74 -4.40 8.20
C THR A 18 3.14 -4.99 6.84
N TYR A 19 2.17 -5.51 6.10
CA TYR A 19 2.39 -6.05 4.76
C TYR A 19 2.92 -4.99 3.81
N SER A 20 2.31 -3.79 3.79
CA SER A 20 2.76 -2.71 2.91
C SER A 20 4.20 -2.31 3.18
N GLU A 21 4.62 -2.19 4.44
CA GLU A 21 6.00 -1.85 4.76
C GLU A 21 7.00 -2.92 4.27
N LEU A 22 6.66 -4.20 4.47
CA LEU A 22 7.50 -5.31 4.03
C LEU A 22 7.61 -5.36 2.50
N LEU A 23 6.49 -5.14 1.81
CA LEU A 23 6.44 -5.12 0.34
C LEU A 23 7.20 -3.91 -0.22
N GLU A 24 6.98 -2.70 0.30
CA GLU A 24 7.67 -1.48 -0.14
C GLU A 24 9.19 -1.58 0.08
N SER A 25 9.62 -2.13 1.22
CA SER A 25 11.05 -2.34 1.48
C SER A 25 11.65 -3.36 0.51
N LEU A 26 10.90 -4.42 0.18
CA LEU A 26 11.29 -5.43 -0.80
C LEU A 26 11.41 -4.85 -2.22
N GLU A 27 10.42 -4.07 -2.65
CA GLU A 27 10.41 -3.35 -3.94
C GLU A 27 11.54 -2.34 -4.02
N SER A 28 11.89 -1.72 -2.89
CA SER A 28 13.05 -0.84 -2.75
C SER A 28 14.39 -1.59 -2.67
N ASN A 29 14.42 -2.87 -3.05
CA ASN A 29 15.59 -3.74 -3.05
C ASN A 29 16.25 -3.87 -1.66
N GLY A 30 15.44 -3.99 -0.61
CA GLY A 30 15.90 -4.21 0.76
C GLY A 30 16.36 -2.95 1.47
N ARG A 31 15.71 -1.81 1.20
CA ARG A 31 16.00 -0.54 1.88
C ARG A 31 15.03 -0.30 3.02
N CYS A 32 15.54 0.12 4.16
CA CYS A 32 14.73 0.52 5.30
C CYS A 32 13.96 1.80 4.99
N LEU A 33 12.65 1.77 5.19
CA LEU A 33 11.76 2.91 4.93
C LEU A 33 12.06 4.13 5.80
N LEU A 34 12.61 3.92 7.00
CA LEU A 34 12.93 5.02 7.93
C LEU A 34 14.31 5.65 7.69
N CYS A 35 15.36 4.82 7.54
CA CYS A 35 16.75 5.32 7.52
C CYS A 35 17.50 5.08 6.20
N GLY A 36 16.89 4.39 5.22
CA GLY A 36 17.55 4.00 3.97
C GLY A 36 18.65 2.93 4.12
N GLY A 37 18.91 2.47 5.34
CA GLY A 37 19.87 1.40 5.63
C GLY A 37 19.44 0.06 5.05
N ASP A 38 20.38 -0.88 4.96
CA ASP A 38 20.11 -2.19 4.36
C ASP A 38 19.28 -3.08 5.29
N VAL A 39 18.36 -3.81 4.68
CA VAL A 39 17.46 -4.80 5.27
C VAL A 39 17.68 -6.12 4.53
N GLU A 40 17.61 -7.23 5.26
CA GLU A 40 17.89 -8.55 4.68
C GLU A 40 16.80 -8.96 3.67
N LEU A 41 17.14 -8.91 2.38
CA LEU A 41 16.24 -9.25 1.27
C LEU A 41 15.59 -10.64 1.40
N ALA A 42 16.33 -11.63 1.89
CA ALA A 42 15.80 -12.97 2.08
C ALA A 42 14.73 -13.01 3.19
N ALA A 43 14.92 -12.23 4.25
CA ALA A 43 13.95 -12.10 5.33
C ALA A 43 12.69 -11.36 4.85
N LEU A 44 12.84 -10.28 4.07
CA LEU A 44 11.72 -9.55 3.47
C LEU A 44 10.89 -10.46 2.55
N LYS A 45 11.53 -11.20 1.63
CA LYS A 45 10.83 -12.15 0.74
C LYS A 45 10.04 -13.19 1.53
N LEU A 46 10.69 -13.83 2.51
CA LEU A 46 10.03 -14.82 3.34
C LEU A 46 8.86 -14.22 4.12
N ALA A 47 9.02 -13.00 4.66
CA ALA A 47 7.99 -12.33 5.44
C ALA A 47 6.76 -11.97 4.57
N VAL A 48 6.97 -11.53 3.33
CA VAL A 48 5.90 -11.25 2.36
C VAL A 48 5.22 -12.54 1.90
N ASP A 49 6.00 -13.57 1.51
CA ASP A 49 5.47 -14.84 1.00
C ASP A 49 4.68 -15.63 2.06
N THR A 50 4.99 -15.42 3.34
CA THR A 50 4.34 -16.12 4.48
C THR A 50 3.43 -15.21 5.29
N TYR A 51 3.13 -14.01 4.77
CA TYR A 51 2.28 -13.07 5.47
C TYR A 51 0.85 -13.63 5.61
N PRO A 52 0.23 -13.61 6.80
CA PRO A 52 -1.10 -14.18 6.97
C PRO A 52 -2.19 -13.38 6.24
N ASP A 53 -2.98 -14.05 5.40
CA ASP A 53 -4.13 -13.44 4.69
C ASP A 53 -5.06 -12.67 5.62
N SER A 54 -5.33 -13.19 6.83
CA SER A 54 -6.19 -12.50 7.80
C SER A 54 -5.63 -11.13 8.17
N LYS A 55 -4.31 -11.03 8.41
CA LYS A 55 -3.67 -9.76 8.75
C LYS A 55 -3.60 -8.80 7.57
N LEU A 56 -3.48 -9.33 6.34
CA LEU A 56 -3.53 -8.53 5.13
C LEU A 56 -4.90 -7.87 4.97
N LEU A 57 -5.97 -8.62 5.20
CA LEU A 57 -7.34 -8.11 5.16
C LEU A 57 -7.60 -7.10 6.28
N ASP A 58 -7.14 -7.38 7.50
CA ASP A 58 -7.26 -6.46 8.64
C ASP A 58 -6.57 -5.12 8.33
N GLU A 59 -5.32 -5.15 7.84
CA GLU A 59 -4.58 -3.95 7.44
C GLU A 59 -5.29 -3.17 6.32
N GLY A 60 -5.83 -3.87 5.33
CA GLY A 60 -6.60 -3.24 4.24
C GLY A 60 -7.88 -2.57 4.73
N ALA A 61 -8.60 -3.21 5.66
CA ALA A 61 -9.81 -2.66 6.26
C ALA A 61 -9.51 -1.40 7.09
N GLU A 62 -8.49 -1.45 7.96
CA GLU A 62 -8.06 -0.31 8.77
C GLU A 62 -7.67 0.90 7.91
N LYS A 63 -6.96 0.68 6.79
CA LYS A 63 -6.60 1.74 5.85
C LYS A 63 -7.83 2.32 5.14
N ALA A 64 -8.72 1.46 4.66
CA ALA A 64 -9.94 1.90 3.98
C ALA A 64 -10.84 2.73 4.91
N GLU A 65 -10.99 2.33 6.17
CA GLU A 65 -11.71 3.09 7.19
C GLU A 65 -11.03 4.44 7.47
N SER A 66 -9.70 4.44 7.65
CA SER A 66 -8.95 5.67 7.88
C SER A 66 -9.07 6.65 6.72
N GLU A 67 -9.12 6.18 5.47
CA GLU A 67 -9.28 7.04 4.29
C GLU A 67 -10.73 7.53 4.12
N ALA A 68 -11.72 6.73 4.52
CA ALA A 68 -13.13 7.12 4.50
C ALA A 68 -13.40 8.31 5.44
N ASP A 69 -12.74 8.37 6.60
CA ASP A 69 -12.85 9.49 7.55
C ASP A 69 -12.36 10.84 6.99
N PHE A 70 -11.50 10.85 5.98
CA PHE A 70 -11.07 12.09 5.30
C PHE A 70 -12.02 12.52 4.17
N THR A 71 -12.91 11.63 3.74
CA THR A 71 -13.86 11.88 2.67
C THR A 71 -15.18 12.38 3.28
N ASN A 72 -15.15 13.57 3.88
CA ASN A 72 -16.40 14.25 4.25
C ASN A 72 -17.18 14.56 2.96
N GLU A 73 -18.46 14.16 2.93
CA GLU A 73 -19.37 14.32 1.78
C GLU A 73 -19.48 15.77 1.28
N ASP A 74 -19.09 16.76 2.08
CA ASP A 74 -19.08 18.18 1.71
C ASP A 74 -17.98 18.57 0.68
N ASP A 75 -16.86 17.83 0.59
CA ASP A 75 -15.76 18.12 -0.38
C ASP A 75 -15.92 17.37 -1.72
N ILE A 76 -16.84 16.40 -1.82
CA ILE A 76 -17.08 15.63 -3.06
C ILE A 76 -17.99 16.40 -4.04
N LEU A 77 -18.76 17.38 -3.54
CA LEU A 77 -19.81 18.08 -4.30
C LEU A 77 -19.35 19.33 -5.07
N ASP A 78 -18.06 19.68 -5.08
CA ASP A 78 -17.54 20.82 -5.85
C ASP A 78 -16.68 20.41 -7.07
N GLY A 79 -16.71 19.13 -7.43
CA GLY A 79 -16.33 18.66 -8.74
C GLY A 79 -17.53 18.73 -9.67
N THR A 80 -17.62 19.77 -10.51
CA THR A 80 -18.41 19.69 -11.75
C THR A 80 -17.82 18.54 -12.59
N SER A 81 -18.28 17.34 -12.31
CA SER A 81 -17.91 16.11 -13.01
C SER A 81 -18.48 16.20 -14.41
N ASP A 82 -17.66 16.66 -15.35
CA ASP A 82 -17.89 16.55 -16.79
C ASP A 82 -17.58 15.12 -17.27
N PHE A 83 -18.14 14.13 -16.57
CA PHE A 83 -18.22 12.75 -17.03
C PHE A 83 -19.60 12.57 -17.67
N GLY A 84 -19.75 13.01 -18.91
CA GLY A 84 -21.03 12.92 -19.59
C GLY A 84 -21.13 13.38 -21.05
N ASP A 85 -20.11 14.04 -21.63
CA ASP A 85 -20.25 14.65 -22.97
C ASP A 85 -19.22 14.15 -24.02
N GLN A 86 -18.77 12.89 -23.91
CA GLN A 86 -18.11 12.19 -25.04
C GLN A 86 -19.08 11.20 -25.70
N GLY A 87 -20.30 11.66 -25.93
CA GLY A 87 -21.26 10.98 -26.80
C GLY A 87 -20.92 11.24 -28.26
N GLU A 88 -20.28 10.25 -28.87
CA GLU A 88 -20.28 9.91 -30.30
C GLU A 88 -20.01 11.06 -31.30
N GLU A 89 -18.73 11.32 -31.58
CA GLU A 89 -18.35 11.80 -32.91
C GLU A 89 -18.17 10.56 -33.80
N ASP A 90 -19.26 10.17 -34.47
CA ASP A 90 -19.23 9.25 -35.60
C ASP A 90 -18.16 9.73 -36.61
N GLU A 91 -17.23 8.83 -36.92
CA GLU A 91 -16.29 8.98 -38.02
C GLU A 91 -17.04 9.15 -39.34
N ASP A 92 -17.14 10.38 -39.85
CA ASP A 92 -17.17 10.60 -41.31
C ASP A 92 -15.77 10.99 -41.76
N VAL A 93 -14.85 10.02 -41.69
CA VAL A 93 -13.64 10.03 -42.52
C VAL A 93 -14.08 9.56 -43.91
N LEU A 94 -14.38 10.53 -44.80
CA LEU A 94 -13.95 10.63 -46.21
C LEU A 94 -14.71 11.74 -46.98
#